data_AF-A0A9E5KW13-F1
#
_entry.id   AF-A0A9E5KW13-F1
#
_cell.length_a   1.000
_cell.length_b   1.000
_cell.length_c   1.000
_cell.angle_alpha   90.00
_cell.angle_beta   90.00
_cell.angle_gamma   90.00
#
_symmetry.space_group_name_H-M   'P 1'
#
loop_
_entity.id
_entity.type
_entity.pdbx_description
1 polymer ?
#
loop_
_entity_poly.entity_id
_entity_poly.type
_entity_poly.pdbx_seq_one_letter_code
_entity_poly.pdbx_strand_id
1 'polypeptide(L)'
;MKRKEYLGRLIGEVTNFLLEGNPRRMVCSLHQEADGAHLSFFDDQKRTEQEIEKIYQSLNPKQSRPELAEYYGMMAGHDITWDARLKLIGWQIKHATVENSDSGLRIDLWLGSDAFNPEQFSLHKTRKQ
;
A
#
# COMPACT_ATOMS: atom_id res chain seq x y z
N MET A 1 11.09 9.55 13.59
CA MET A 1 11.40 8.17 13.15
C MET A 1 12.48 8.24 12.11
N LYS A 2 13.52 7.39 12.19
CA LYS A 2 14.51 7.32 11.10
C LYS A 2 13.81 6.72 9.87
N ARG A 3 14.00 7.29 8.67
CA ARG A 3 13.39 6.82 7.39
C ARG A 3 13.38 5.30 7.22
N LYS A 4 14.49 4.65 7.64
CA LYS A 4 14.64 3.18 7.71
C LYS A 4 13.55 2.47 8.53
N GLU A 5 13.26 2.96 9.74
CA GLU A 5 12.28 2.33 10.65
C GLU A 5 10.86 2.44 10.08
N TYR A 6 10.55 3.59 9.50
CA TYR A 6 9.27 3.82 8.83
C TYR A 6 9.08 2.87 7.65
N LEU A 7 10.05 2.81 6.73
CA LEU A 7 10.00 1.91 5.58
C LEU A 7 9.93 0.44 6.01
N GLY A 8 10.72 0.04 7.00
CA GLY A 8 10.69 -1.32 7.54
C GLY A 8 9.33 -1.72 8.09
N ARG A 9 8.67 -0.83 8.85
CA ARG A 9 7.31 -1.07 9.36
C ARG A 9 6.30 -1.16 8.23
N LEU A 10 6.34 -0.23 7.28
CA LEU A 10 5.43 -0.21 6.14
C LEU A 10 5.53 -1.48 5.30
N ILE A 11 6.76 -1.89 4.96
CA ILE A 11 7.03 -3.15 4.24
C ILE A 11 6.46 -4.34 5.03
N GLY A 12 6.69 -4.38 6.35
CA GLY A 12 6.19 -5.45 7.22
C GLY A 12 4.66 -5.57 7.21
N GLU A 13 3.93 -4.46 7.35
CA GLU A 13 2.47 -4.48 7.37
C GLU A 13 1.86 -4.94 6.03
N VAL A 14 2.37 -4.44 4.90
CA VAL A 14 1.88 -4.84 3.57
C VAL A 14 2.24 -6.30 3.28
N THR A 15 3.44 -6.72 3.67
CA THR A 15 3.88 -8.12 3.54
C THR A 15 2.99 -9.06 4.34
N ASN A 16 2.68 -8.72 5.59
CA ASN A 16 1.78 -9.52 6.42
C ASN A 16 0.39 -9.65 5.78
N PHE A 17 -0.15 -8.55 5.24
CA PHE A 17 -1.42 -8.58 4.50
C PHE A 17 -1.37 -9.53 3.29
N LEU A 18 -0.31 -9.50 2.48
CA LEU A 18 -0.19 -10.39 1.33
C LEU A 18 -0.04 -11.86 1.75
N LEU A 19 0.70 -12.12 2.84
CA LEU A 19 0.91 -13.47 3.37
C LEU A 19 -0.37 -14.12 3.92
N GLU A 20 -1.39 -13.36 4.33
CA GLU A 20 -2.71 -13.92 4.67
C GLU A 20 -3.36 -14.66 3.48
N GLY A 21 -3.04 -14.25 2.25
CA GLY A 21 -3.47 -14.93 1.03
C GLY A 21 -2.69 -16.22 0.72
N ASN A 22 -1.70 -16.58 1.55
CA ASN A 22 -0.80 -17.72 1.37
C ASN A 22 -0.23 -17.84 -0.06
N PRO A 23 0.41 -16.77 -0.59
CA PRO A 23 1.00 -16.80 -1.92
C PRO A 23 2.21 -17.73 -1.95
N ARG A 24 2.44 -18.38 -3.09
CA ARG A 24 3.67 -19.18 -3.28
C ARG A 24 4.86 -18.29 -3.63
N ARG A 25 4.60 -17.13 -4.22
CA ARG A 25 5.62 -16.15 -4.61
C ARG A 25 5.17 -14.77 -4.19
N MET A 26 6.09 -14.02 -3.61
CA MET A 26 5.89 -12.63 -3.27
C MET A 26 7.20 -11.87 -3.50
N VAL A 27 7.11 -10.68 -4.05
CA VAL A 27 8.25 -9.79 -4.30
C VAL A 27 7.94 -8.43 -3.72
N CYS A 28 8.88 -7.86 -2.97
CA CYS A 28 8.86 -6.47 -2.55
C CYS A 28 10.06 -5.75 -3.18
N SER A 29 9.79 -4.68 -3.92
CA SER A 29 10.80 -3.79 -4.49
C SER A 29 10.74 -2.45 -3.79
N LEU A 30 11.90 -1.90 -3.41
CA LEU A 30 12.04 -0.58 -2.81
C LEU A 30 12.95 0.27 -3.70
N HIS A 31 12.38 1.30 -4.29
CA HIS A 31 13.12 2.33 -4.99
C HIS A 31 13.13 3.61 -4.14
N GLN A 32 14.32 4.18 -3.87
CA GLN A 32 14.47 5.34 -3.01
C GLN A 32 15.11 6.49 -3.76
N GLU A 33 14.49 7.66 -3.64
CA GLU A 33 14.96 8.93 -4.15
C GLU A 33 15.25 9.90 -3.00
N ALA A 34 15.85 11.05 -3.32
CA ALA A 34 16.20 12.07 -2.34
C ALA A 34 14.97 12.57 -1.56
N ASP A 35 13.83 12.73 -2.21
CA ASP A 35 12.60 13.35 -1.68
C ASP A 35 11.43 12.36 -1.50
N GLY A 36 11.62 11.08 -1.84
CA GLY A 36 10.56 10.08 -1.83
C GLY A 36 11.02 8.64 -1.97
N ALA A 37 10.07 7.73 -2.00
CA ALA A 37 10.28 6.32 -2.27
C ALA A 37 9.06 5.71 -2.96
N HIS A 38 9.32 4.72 -3.80
CA HIS A 38 8.30 3.88 -4.44
C HIS A 38 8.50 2.45 -3.96
N LEU A 39 7.43 1.88 -3.41
CA LEU A 39 7.38 0.49 -2.97
C LEU A 39 6.43 -0.26 -3.91
N SER A 40 6.89 -1.36 -4.49
CA SER A 40 6.04 -2.25 -5.29
C SER A 40 6.01 -3.62 -4.65
N PHE A 41 4.81 -4.14 -4.43
CA PHE A 41 4.57 -5.48 -3.93
C PHE A 41 3.84 -6.30 -4.98
N PHE A 42 4.28 -7.54 -5.15
CA PHE A 42 3.68 -8.50 -6.05
C PHE A 42 3.44 -9.79 -5.30
N ASP A 43 2.31 -10.44 -5.56
CA ASP A 43 2.11 -11.84 -5.21
C ASP A 43 1.67 -12.64 -6.44
N ASP A 44 1.40 -13.94 -6.25
CA ASP A 44 0.85 -14.81 -7.29
C ASP A 44 -0.61 -15.20 -7.08
N GLN A 45 -1.37 -14.38 -6.37
CA GLN A 45 -2.79 -14.57 -6.07
C GLN A 45 -3.63 -13.50 -6.73
N LYS A 46 -4.43 -13.87 -7.74
CA LYS A 46 -5.39 -12.93 -8.34
C LYS A 46 -6.53 -12.63 -7.39
N ARG A 47 -6.97 -11.38 -7.39
CA ARG A 47 -8.11 -10.91 -6.61
C ARG A 47 -9.30 -10.59 -7.50
N THR A 48 -10.50 -10.74 -6.97
CA THR A 48 -11.71 -10.26 -7.63
C THR A 48 -11.70 -8.74 -7.76
N GLU A 49 -12.47 -8.19 -8.70
CA GLU A 49 -12.58 -6.73 -8.85
C GLU A 49 -13.07 -6.04 -7.57
N GLN A 50 -13.99 -6.69 -6.84
CA GLN A 50 -14.49 -6.19 -5.56
C GLN A 50 -13.40 -6.14 -4.48
N GLU A 51 -12.54 -7.15 -4.41
CA GLU A 51 -11.39 -7.16 -3.50
C GLU A 51 -10.36 -6.09 -3.86
N ILE A 52 -10.04 -5.96 -5.15
CA ILE A 52 -9.12 -4.92 -5.65
C ILE A 52 -9.63 -3.54 -5.26
N GLU A 53 -10.90 -3.24 -5.54
CA GLU A 53 -11.51 -1.96 -5.20
C GLU A 53 -11.46 -1.71 -3.70
N LYS A 54 -11.74 -2.74 -2.88
CA LYS A 54 -11.68 -2.61 -1.42
C LYS A 54 -10.26 -2.31 -0.93
N ILE A 55 -9.25 -2.98 -1.47
CA ILE A 55 -7.84 -2.75 -1.13
C ILE A 55 -7.42 -1.34 -1.58
N TYR A 56 -7.80 -0.94 -2.80
CA TYR A 56 -7.54 0.38 -3.35
C TYR A 56 -8.15 1.50 -2.51
N GLN A 57 -9.42 1.38 -2.12
CA GLN A 57 -10.11 2.37 -1.29
C GLN A 57 -9.51 2.48 0.11
N SER A 58 -9.08 1.35 0.70
CA SER A 58 -8.39 1.36 1.98
C SER A 58 -7.03 2.06 1.88
N LEU A 59 -6.26 1.83 0.82
CA LEU A 59 -4.96 2.48 0.62
C LEU A 59 -5.08 3.94 0.13
N ASN A 60 -6.24 4.37 -0.37
CA ASN A 60 -6.53 5.75 -0.78
C ASN A 60 -7.75 6.32 -0.02
N PRO A 61 -7.67 6.45 1.32
CA PRO A 61 -8.81 6.88 2.13
C PRO A 61 -9.19 8.33 1.81
N LYS A 62 -10.49 8.56 1.53
CA LYS A 62 -11.03 9.90 1.19
C LYS A 62 -11.21 10.84 2.39
N GLN A 63 -11.31 10.29 3.60
CA GLN A 63 -11.57 11.05 4.82
C GLN A 63 -10.26 11.43 5.52
N SER A 64 -10.29 12.57 6.22
CA SER A 64 -9.20 13.04 7.09
C SER A 64 -8.79 11.95 8.07
N ARG A 65 -7.47 11.83 8.27
CA ARG A 65 -6.88 10.95 9.29
C ARG A 65 -7.59 11.21 10.64
N PRO A 66 -8.20 10.19 11.28
CA PRO A 66 -8.81 10.33 12.59
C PRO A 66 -7.75 10.64 13.66
N GLU A 67 -8.17 11.23 14.77
CA GLU A 67 -7.26 11.52 15.87
C GLU A 67 -6.70 10.24 16.51
N LEU A 68 -5.39 10.25 16.79
CA LEU A 68 -4.64 9.07 17.24
C LEU A 68 -5.21 8.42 18.51
N ALA A 69 -5.77 9.21 19.43
CA ALA A 69 -6.29 8.74 20.73
C ALA A 69 -7.56 7.89 20.58
N GLU A 70 -8.45 8.27 19.68
CA GLU A 70 -9.68 7.52 19.35
C GLU A 70 -9.33 6.14 18.76
N TYR A 71 -8.18 6.05 18.09
CA TYR A 71 -7.76 4.88 17.36
C TYR A 71 -6.96 3.86 18.19
N TYR A 72 -6.13 4.29 19.15
CA TYR A 72 -5.49 3.37 20.10
C TYR A 72 -6.52 2.64 20.97
N GLY A 73 -7.70 3.24 21.20
CA GLY A 73 -8.85 2.57 21.81
C GLY A 73 -9.37 1.40 20.98
N MET A 74 -9.29 1.47 19.65
CA MET A 74 -9.66 0.35 18.75
C MET A 74 -8.56 -0.72 18.67
N MET A 75 -7.29 -0.35 18.83
CA MET A 75 -6.15 -1.30 18.83
C MET A 75 -6.08 -2.19 20.07
N ALA A 76 -6.72 -1.80 21.17
CA ALA A 76 -6.66 -2.52 22.45
C ALA A 76 -7.74 -3.62 22.60
N GLY A 77 -8.69 -3.75 21.67
CA GLY A 77 -9.91 -4.55 21.88
C GLY A 77 -10.24 -5.65 20.87
N HIS A 78 -9.73 -5.63 19.63
CA HIS A 78 -10.12 -6.60 18.60
C HIS A 78 -9.00 -6.92 17.60
N ASP A 79 -9.04 -8.13 17.04
CA ASP A 79 -8.33 -8.49 15.80
C ASP A 79 -8.59 -7.41 14.76
N ILE A 80 -7.59 -6.58 14.50
CA ILE A 80 -7.71 -5.48 13.54
C ILE A 80 -7.92 -6.11 12.16
N THR A 81 -9.10 -5.90 11.59
CA THR A 81 -9.41 -6.32 10.22
C THR A 81 -8.40 -5.69 9.26
N TRP A 82 -7.94 -6.44 8.27
CA TRP A 82 -6.92 -6.00 7.32
C TRP A 82 -7.24 -4.65 6.66
N ASP A 83 -8.54 -4.33 6.48
CA ASP A 83 -8.97 -3.07 5.88
C ASP A 83 -8.60 -1.85 6.75
N ALA A 84 -8.63 -1.99 8.07
CA ALA A 84 -8.22 -0.95 9.00
C ALA A 84 -6.70 -0.74 8.96
N ARG A 85 -5.91 -1.82 8.84
CA ARG A 85 -4.44 -1.73 8.67
C ARG A 85 -4.05 -1.04 7.37
N LEU A 86 -4.70 -1.40 6.27
CA LEU A 86 -4.45 -0.77 4.97
C LEU A 86 -4.84 0.72 4.97
N LYS A 87 -5.89 1.12 5.70
CA LYS A 87 -6.23 2.54 5.90
C LYS A 87 -5.15 3.32 6.64
N LEU A 88 -4.52 2.70 7.65
CA LEU A 88 -3.39 3.32 8.35
C LEU A 88 -2.20 3.54 7.42
N ILE A 89 -1.91 2.56 6.56
CA ILE A 89 -0.92 2.72 5.50
C ILE A 89 -1.33 3.85 4.56
N GLY A 90 -2.59 3.86 4.12
CA GLY A 90 -3.14 4.87 3.21
C GLY A 90 -2.96 6.31 3.70
N TRP A 91 -3.11 6.57 5.00
CA TRP A 91 -2.87 7.90 5.57
C TRP A 91 -1.39 8.31 5.67
N GLN A 92 -0.45 7.39 5.44
CA GLN A 92 1.00 7.63 5.52
C GLN A 92 1.64 7.78 4.13
N ILE A 93 0.93 7.37 3.08
CA ILE A 93 1.40 7.41 1.69
C ILE A 93 0.70 8.54 0.92
N LYS A 94 1.26 8.92 -0.22
CA LYS A 94 0.66 9.92 -1.12
C LYS A 94 -0.39 9.31 -2.03
N HIS A 95 -0.12 8.10 -2.49
CA HIS A 95 -0.98 7.38 -3.42
C HIS A 95 -0.67 5.88 -3.38
N ALA A 96 -1.65 5.07 -3.75
CA ALA A 96 -1.45 3.68 -4.10
C ALA A 96 -2.23 3.28 -5.34
N THR A 97 -1.67 2.38 -6.14
CA THR A 97 -2.40 1.64 -7.17
C THR A 97 -2.47 0.17 -6.81
N VAL A 98 -3.58 -0.45 -7.16
CA VAL A 98 -3.86 -1.87 -6.88
C VAL A 98 -4.45 -2.46 -8.13
N GLU A 99 -3.82 -3.48 -8.70
CA GLU A 99 -4.31 -4.14 -9.89
C GLU A 99 -3.89 -5.61 -9.92
N ASN A 100 -4.63 -6.44 -10.66
CA ASN A 100 -4.10 -7.73 -11.06
C ASN A 100 -3.09 -7.51 -12.20
N SER A 101 -1.88 -8.01 -12.01
CA SER A 101 -0.96 -8.32 -13.10
C SER A 101 -1.34 -9.65 -13.77
N ASP A 102 -0.63 -10.01 -14.84
CA ASP A 102 -0.79 -11.31 -15.49
C ASP A 102 -0.65 -12.49 -14.51
N SER A 103 0.20 -12.32 -13.49
CA SER A 103 0.60 -13.38 -12.55
C SER A 103 -0.02 -13.32 -11.15
N GLY A 104 -0.72 -12.25 -10.76
CA GLY A 104 -1.24 -12.06 -9.40
C GLY A 104 -1.46 -10.59 -9.03
N LEU A 105 -1.59 -10.25 -7.76
CA LEU A 105 -1.83 -8.88 -7.31
C LEU A 105 -0.55 -8.03 -7.40
N ARG A 106 -0.69 -6.78 -7.85
CA ARG A 106 0.33 -5.72 -7.73
C ARG A 106 -0.21 -4.59 -6.87
N ILE A 107 0.58 -4.17 -5.89
CA ILE A 107 0.32 -2.99 -5.06
C ILE A 107 1.53 -2.07 -5.19
N ASP A 108 1.32 -0.86 -5.68
CA ASP A 108 2.34 0.18 -5.71
C ASP A 108 1.99 1.26 -4.69
N LEU A 109 2.96 1.67 -3.86
CA LEU A 109 2.82 2.73 -2.87
C LEU A 109 3.85 3.82 -3.13
N TRP A 110 3.40 5.08 -3.12
CA TRP A 110 4.26 6.23 -3.29
C TRP A 110 4.36 7.06 -2.02
N LEU A 111 5.60 7.37 -1.66
CA LEU A 111 6.00 8.10 -0.47
C LEU A 111 6.79 9.32 -0.92
N GLY A 112 6.58 10.50 -0.32
CA GLY A 112 7.42 11.65 -0.62
C GLY A 112 6.79 13.00 -0.30
N SER A 113 7.52 14.05 -0.69
CA SER A 113 7.10 15.45 -0.55
C SER A 113 5.91 15.79 -1.47
N ASP A 114 5.32 16.97 -1.31
CA ASP A 114 4.19 17.44 -2.15
C ASP A 114 4.58 17.66 -3.62
N ALA A 115 5.87 17.66 -3.95
CA ALA A 115 6.37 17.69 -5.33
C ALA A 115 6.32 16.32 -6.03
N PHE A 116 5.91 15.26 -5.34
CA PHE A 116 5.87 13.91 -5.88
C PHE A 116 4.81 13.75 -6.99
N ASN A 117 5.24 13.35 -8.19
CA ASN A 117 4.36 13.09 -9.34
C ASN A 117 4.30 11.58 -9.68
N PRO A 118 3.20 10.87 -9.38
CA PRO A 118 3.06 9.44 -9.66
C PRO A 118 3.15 9.09 -11.16
N GLU A 119 2.79 10.01 -12.06
CA GLU A 119 2.84 9.77 -13.52
C GLU A 119 4.27 9.62 -14.07
N GLN A 120 5.29 9.99 -13.29
CA GLN A 120 6.69 9.84 -13.68
C GLN A 120 7.24 8.44 -13.37
N PHE A 121 6.53 7.63 -12.59
CA PHE A 121 6.99 6.34 -12.07
C PHE A 121 6.08 5.15 -12.43
N SER A 122 4.97 5.39 -13.12
CA SER A 122 4.14 4.32 -13.66
C SER A 122 4.83 3.64 -14.85
N LEU A 123 5.20 2.37 -14.68
CA LEU A 123 5.90 1.54 -15.68
C LEU A 123 5.09 1.30 -16.97
N HIS A 124 3.81 1.67 -16.98
CA HIS A 124 2.94 1.59 -18.16
C HIS A 124 2.27 2.93 -18.43
N LYS A 125 2.93 3.80 -19.20
CA LYS A 125 2.19 4.73 -20.05
C LYS A 125 1.52 3.89 -21.12
N THR A 126 0.23 3.62 -20.97
CA THR A 126 -0.60 3.10 -22.06
C THR A 126 -0.46 4.08 -23.21
N ARG A 127 0.32 3.72 -24.23
CA ARG A 127 0.37 4.46 -25.50
C ARG A 127 -1.04 4.39 -26.08
N LYS A 128 -1.82 5.45 -25.89
CA LYS A 128 -2.96 5.72 -26.78
C LYS A 128 -2.36 6.01 -28.16
N GLN A 129 -2.58 5.09 -29.10
CA GLN A 129 -2.50 5.39 -30.53
C GLN A 129 -3.64 6.32 -30.91
#